data_AF-A0A7S1Y4V2-F1
#
_entry.id   AF-A0A7S1Y4V2-F1
#
_cell.length_a   1.000
_cell.length_b   1.000
_cell.length_c   1.000
_cell.angle_alpha   90.00
_cell.angle_beta   90.00
_cell.angle_gamma   90.00
#
_symmetry.space_group_name_H-M   'P 1'
#
loop_
_entity.id
_entity.type
_entity.pdbx_description
1 polymer ?
#
loop_
_entity_poly.entity_id
_entity_poly.type
_entity_poly.pdbx_seq_one_letter_code
_entity_poly.pdbx_strand_id
1 'polypeptide(L)'
;FECDAAIGGHNGIDTSGYAACLSEKYRSFGDVALLLKVLTAQQELDKPFTGGLGSWKIYVMLSHHLEQHLAMGGNDRPSEVLLSFFYRYASPEGSIRRLQSPLDNETNLCCIAGGSADFGAVARIKVWRELCTEGFRRLSKLMHSKTDHSCLSSLLHTKSLHNERRKSLAIARTFQQFISSCRQGISFPQFKMEQKRAKRAQKKSKRGRLNR
;
A
#
# COMPACT_ATOMS: atom_id res chain seq x y z
N PHE A 1 16.81 1.08 4.92
CA PHE A 1 16.25 2.19 4.13
C PHE A 1 16.43 1.81 2.69
N GLU A 2 15.33 1.61 1.99
CA GLU A 2 15.33 1.60 0.53
C GLU A 2 15.11 3.05 0.12
N CYS A 3 16.02 3.59 -0.68
CA CYS A 3 15.97 4.95 -1.18
C CYS A 3 16.24 4.84 -2.67
N ASP A 4 15.30 5.33 -3.48
CA ASP A 4 15.49 5.47 -4.91
C ASP A 4 16.21 6.79 -5.15
N ALA A 5 17.47 6.71 -5.57
CA ALA A 5 18.26 7.86 -5.98
C ALA A 5 18.28 7.92 -7.51
N ALA A 6 17.63 8.94 -8.08
CA ALA A 6 17.73 9.26 -9.50
C ALA A 6 18.68 10.45 -9.68
N ILE A 7 19.69 10.30 -10.53
CA ILE A 7 20.62 11.37 -10.92
C ILE A 7 20.40 11.61 -12.41
N GLY A 8 19.93 12.82 -12.77
CA GLY A 8 19.72 13.21 -14.18
C GLY A 8 18.28 13.49 -14.62
N GLY A 9 17.38 13.87 -13.72
CA GLY A 9 16.00 14.23 -14.07
C GLY A 9 15.13 12.99 -14.31
N HIS A 10 14.42 12.57 -13.26
CA HIS A 10 13.42 11.52 -13.41
C HIS A 10 12.16 12.12 -14.04
N ASN A 11 11.65 11.53 -15.13
CA ASN A 11 10.28 11.77 -15.63
C ASN A 11 9.17 11.20 -14.69
N GLY A 12 9.49 11.02 -13.41
CA GLY A 12 8.58 10.52 -12.41
C GLY A 12 7.83 11.71 -11.87
N ILE A 13 6.51 11.70 -12.02
CA ILE A 13 5.66 12.73 -11.42
C ILE A 13 5.92 12.69 -9.92
N ASP A 14 6.42 13.78 -9.35
CA ASP A 14 6.53 13.93 -7.90
C ASP A 14 5.13 13.90 -7.32
N THR A 15 4.77 12.76 -6.75
CA THR A 15 3.43 12.54 -6.17
C THR A 15 3.27 13.15 -4.78
N SER A 16 4.36 13.62 -4.16
CA SER A 16 4.36 14.04 -2.76
C SER A 16 3.53 15.31 -2.53
N GLY A 17 3.71 16.33 -3.37
CA GLY A 17 2.92 17.57 -3.30
C GLY A 17 1.43 17.34 -3.52
N TYR A 18 1.08 16.48 -4.49
CA TYR A 18 -0.31 16.11 -4.74
C TYR A 18 -0.93 15.34 -3.55
N ALA A 19 -0.21 14.36 -3.00
CA ALA A 19 -0.67 13.61 -1.84
C ALA A 19 -0.82 14.49 -0.59
N ALA A 20 0.07 15.47 -0.38
CA ALA A 20 -0.03 16.44 0.70
C ALA A 20 -1.29 17.30 0.56
N CYS A 21 -1.52 17.88 -0.62
CA CYS A 21 -2.72 18.65 -0.93
C CYS A 21 -4.01 17.85 -0.67
N LEU A 22 -4.06 16.59 -1.10
CA LEU A 22 -5.23 15.72 -0.86
C LEU A 22 -5.41 15.36 0.61
N SER A 23 -4.33 15.21 1.37
CA SER A 23 -4.38 14.94 2.81
C SER A 23 -4.85 16.14 3.62
N GLU A 24 -4.56 17.36 3.16
CA GLU A 24 -5.08 18.59 3.75
C GLU A 24 -6.55 18.82 3.39
N LYS A 25 -6.93 18.45 2.15
CA LYS A 25 -8.30 18.65 1.65
C LYS A 25 -9.30 17.64 2.19
N TYR A 26 -8.92 16.36 2.28
CA TYR A 26 -9.81 15.27 2.65
C TYR A 26 -9.30 14.52 3.88
N ARG A 27 -10.10 14.51 4.94
CA ARG A 27 -9.75 13.90 6.22
C ARG A 27 -9.46 12.41 6.09
N SER A 28 -10.22 11.69 5.26
CA SER A 28 -10.06 10.24 5.10
C SER A 28 -8.93 9.83 4.14
N PHE A 29 -8.36 10.77 3.38
CA PHE A 29 -7.46 10.43 2.28
C PHE A 29 -6.23 9.66 2.76
N GLY A 30 -5.55 10.13 3.81
CA GLY A 30 -4.35 9.48 4.32
C GLY A 30 -4.60 8.03 4.76
N ASP A 31 -5.66 7.82 5.53
CA ASP A 31 -6.03 6.49 6.06
C ASP A 31 -6.40 5.53 4.92
N VAL A 32 -7.26 5.97 4.01
CA VAL A 32 -7.74 5.13 2.89
C VAL A 32 -6.62 4.87 1.89
N ALA A 33 -5.82 5.88 1.55
CA ALA A 33 -4.67 5.72 0.66
C ALA A 33 -3.64 4.75 1.21
N LEU A 34 -3.33 4.84 2.51
CA LEU A 34 -2.41 3.90 3.16
C LEU A 34 -2.97 2.48 3.11
N LEU A 35 -4.25 2.29 3.44
CA LEU A 35 -4.87 0.98 3.42
C LEU A 35 -4.88 0.38 2.01
N LEU A 36 -5.24 1.16 0.99
CA LEU A 36 -5.22 0.73 -0.41
C LEU A 36 -3.81 0.36 -0.84
N LYS A 37 -2.78 1.15 -0.50
CA LYS A 37 -1.38 0.82 -0.81
C LYS A 37 -0.94 -0.48 -0.18
N VAL A 38 -1.30 -0.72 1.09
CA VAL A 38 -0.98 -1.97 1.79
C VAL A 38 -1.69 -3.15 1.11
N LEU A 39 -2.99 -3.00 0.78
CA LEU A 39 -3.75 -4.04 0.10
C LEU A 39 -3.16 -4.39 -1.27
N THR A 40 -2.82 -3.38 -2.08
CA THR A 40 -2.21 -3.62 -3.39
C THR A 40 -0.83 -4.25 -3.26
N ALA A 41 -0.02 -3.84 -2.28
CA ALA A 41 1.29 -4.43 -2.04
C ALA A 41 1.19 -5.92 -1.65
N GLN A 42 0.21 -6.29 -0.81
CA GLN A 42 -0.02 -7.69 -0.42
C GLN A 42 -0.44 -8.59 -1.59
N GLN A 43 -0.96 -8.02 -2.67
CA GLN A 43 -1.33 -8.73 -3.91
C GLN A 43 -0.30 -8.51 -5.04
N GLU A 44 0.82 -7.87 -4.73
CA GLU A 44 1.86 -7.46 -5.69
C GLU A 44 1.31 -6.58 -6.84
N LEU A 45 0.24 -5.83 -6.58
CA LEU A 45 -0.42 -4.92 -7.51
C LEU A 45 0.11 -3.49 -7.41
N ASP A 46 1.09 -3.20 -6.57
CA ASP A 46 1.63 -1.86 -6.33
C ASP A 46 2.80 -1.48 -7.25
N LYS A 47 3.21 -2.39 -8.14
CA LYS A 47 4.40 -2.28 -9.00
C LYS A 47 4.02 -1.96 -10.45
N PRO A 48 4.26 -0.72 -10.93
CA PRO A 48 3.92 -0.35 -12.31
C PRO A 48 4.63 -1.19 -13.37
N PHE A 49 5.90 -1.54 -13.13
CA PHE A 49 6.73 -2.29 -14.08
C PHE A 49 6.28 -3.74 -14.29
N THR A 50 5.45 -4.30 -13.39
CA THR A 50 4.79 -5.59 -13.57
C THR A 50 3.31 -5.46 -13.96
N GLY A 51 2.92 -4.28 -14.47
CA GLY A 51 1.54 -4.01 -14.90
C GLY A 51 0.57 -3.71 -13.75
N GLY A 52 1.08 -3.41 -12.55
CA GLY A 52 0.31 -2.96 -11.39
C GLY A 52 0.00 -1.46 -11.36
N LEU A 53 -0.62 -1.02 -10.28
CA LEU A 53 -1.00 0.36 -9.99
C LEU A 53 0.05 1.04 -9.12
N GLY A 54 0.70 2.06 -9.68
CA GLY A 54 1.55 2.96 -8.89
C GLY A 54 0.73 3.84 -7.95
N SER A 55 1.40 4.41 -6.93
CA SER A 55 0.79 5.31 -5.95
C SER A 55 0.05 6.49 -6.57
N TRP A 56 0.58 7.07 -7.66
CA TRP A 56 -0.09 8.15 -8.40
C TRP A 56 -1.52 7.78 -8.82
N LYS A 57 -1.68 6.60 -9.43
CA LYS A 57 -2.98 6.12 -9.90
C LYS A 57 -3.94 5.91 -8.74
N ILE A 58 -3.46 5.36 -7.63
CA ILE A 58 -4.26 5.20 -6.40
C ILE A 58 -4.73 6.57 -5.89
N TYR A 59 -3.85 7.58 -5.86
CA TYR A 59 -4.22 8.93 -5.39
C TYR A 59 -5.24 9.61 -6.29
N VAL A 60 -5.09 9.49 -7.61
CA VAL A 60 -6.04 10.04 -8.58
C VAL A 60 -7.40 9.34 -8.45
N MET A 61 -7.44 8.02 -8.34
CA MET A 61 -8.71 7.28 -8.14
C MET A 61 -9.40 7.66 -6.83
N LEU A 62 -8.63 7.75 -5.74
CA LEU A 62 -9.18 8.10 -4.44
C LEU A 62 -9.69 9.54 -4.42
N SER A 63 -8.95 10.49 -5.00
CA SER A 63 -9.40 11.87 -5.13
C SER A 63 -10.68 11.99 -5.94
N HIS A 64 -10.74 11.35 -7.11
CA HIS A 64 -11.96 11.33 -7.94
C HIS A 64 -13.13 10.69 -7.18
N HIS A 65 -12.89 9.58 -6.50
CA HIS A 65 -13.92 8.95 -5.69
C HIS A 65 -14.43 9.87 -4.58
N LEU A 66 -13.55 10.54 -3.85
CA LEU A 66 -13.91 11.49 -2.79
C LEU A 66 -14.72 12.67 -3.34
N GLU A 67 -14.31 13.24 -4.48
CA GLU A 67 -15.07 14.30 -5.17
C GLU A 67 -16.50 13.86 -5.47
N GLN A 68 -16.67 12.67 -6.06
CA GLN A 68 -17.98 12.14 -6.41
C GLN A 68 -18.80 11.73 -5.18
N HIS A 69 -18.16 11.10 -4.19
CA HIS A 69 -18.80 10.67 -2.94
C HIS A 69 -19.39 11.84 -2.17
N LEU A 70 -18.61 12.92 -2.02
CA LEU A 70 -19.06 14.12 -1.31
C LEU A 70 -20.10 14.90 -2.12
N ALA A 71 -19.98 14.97 -3.45
CA ALA A 71 -20.98 15.61 -4.31
C ALA A 71 -22.36 14.91 -4.23
N MET A 72 -22.39 13.60 -3.97
CA MET A 72 -23.62 12.83 -3.76
C MET A 72 -24.14 12.87 -2.30
N GLY A 73 -23.53 13.67 -1.43
CA GLY A 73 -23.94 13.81 -0.02
C GLY A 73 -23.37 12.77 0.93
N GLY A 74 -22.35 12.00 0.51
CA GLY A 74 -21.61 11.11 1.41
C GLY A 74 -20.74 11.86 2.41
N ASN A 75 -20.29 11.18 3.47
CA ASN A 75 -19.41 11.76 4.48
C ASN A 75 -17.93 11.41 4.25
N ASP A 76 -17.04 12.34 4.56
CA ASP A 76 -15.57 12.12 4.59
C ASP A 76 -15.14 11.31 5.82
N ARG A 77 -15.62 10.07 5.92
CA ARG A 77 -15.28 9.11 6.98
C ARG A 77 -14.50 7.94 6.36
N PRO A 78 -13.32 7.55 6.88
CA PRO A 78 -12.50 6.51 6.28
C PRO A 78 -13.23 5.20 5.96
N SER A 79 -14.10 4.73 6.86
CA SER A 79 -14.86 3.50 6.65
C SER A 79 -15.90 3.61 5.53
N GLU A 80 -16.59 4.75 5.45
CA GLU A 80 -17.63 5.02 4.45
C GLU A 80 -17.02 5.21 3.06
N VAL A 81 -15.95 6.01 3.00
CA VAL A 81 -15.16 6.23 1.79
C VAL A 81 -14.55 4.91 1.30
N LEU A 82 -13.94 4.11 2.17
CA LEU A 82 -13.36 2.83 1.75
C LEU A 82 -14.40 1.87 1.18
N LEU A 83 -15.56 1.74 1.84
CA LEU A 83 -16.64 0.85 1.38
C LEU A 83 -17.18 1.30 0.03
N SER A 84 -17.52 2.59 -0.10
CA SER A 84 -18.07 3.16 -1.33
C SER A 84 -17.03 3.22 -2.45
N PHE A 85 -15.74 3.35 -2.12
CA PHE A 85 -14.63 3.22 -3.05
C PHE A 85 -14.60 1.81 -3.66
N PHE A 86 -14.61 0.77 -2.81
CA PHE A 86 -14.64 -0.61 -3.31
C PHE A 86 -15.89 -0.89 -4.13
N TYR A 87 -17.04 -0.36 -3.73
CA TYR A 87 -18.27 -0.49 -4.51
C TYR A 87 -18.15 0.14 -5.90
N ARG A 88 -17.65 1.38 -6.00
CA ARG A 88 -17.50 2.13 -7.26
C ARG A 88 -16.60 1.42 -8.27
N TYR A 89 -15.57 0.75 -7.76
CA TYR A 89 -14.51 0.17 -8.57
C TYR A 89 -14.54 -1.36 -8.62
N ALA A 90 -15.52 -1.99 -7.97
CA ALA A 90 -15.78 -3.41 -8.11
C ALA A 90 -16.23 -3.74 -9.55
N SER A 91 -15.99 -4.98 -9.96
CA SER A 91 -16.58 -5.58 -11.17
C SER A 91 -17.65 -6.57 -10.74
N PRO A 92 -18.90 -6.14 -10.46
CA PRO A 92 -19.94 -7.08 -10.10
C PRO A 92 -20.43 -7.79 -11.36
N GLU A 93 -20.01 -9.04 -11.57
CA GLU A 93 -20.72 -9.93 -12.48
C GLU A 93 -22.17 -10.07 -12.01
N GLY A 94 -23.14 -9.80 -12.88
CA GLY A 94 -24.56 -10.04 -12.63
C GLY A 94 -25.37 -8.93 -11.94
N SER A 95 -24.83 -7.72 -11.75
CA SER A 95 -25.67 -6.58 -11.28
C SER A 95 -26.58 -6.06 -12.40
N ILE A 96 -27.89 -6.06 -12.14
CA ILE A 96 -28.98 -5.61 -13.04
C ILE A 96 -28.79 -4.16 -13.52
N ARG A 97 -27.98 -3.39 -12.80
CA ARG A 97 -27.39 -2.14 -13.27
C ARG A 97 -25.88 -2.33 -13.26
N ARG A 98 -25.27 -2.51 -14.43
CA ARG A 98 -23.82 -2.31 -14.57
C ARG A 98 -23.56 -0.86 -14.16
N LEU A 99 -23.15 -0.63 -12.91
CA LEU A 99 -22.37 0.56 -12.60
C LEU A 99 -21.09 0.37 -13.39
N GLN A 100 -21.05 0.93 -14.60
CA GLN A 100 -19.83 1.01 -15.37
C GLN A 100 -18.83 1.72 -14.46
N SER A 101 -17.77 1.01 -14.09
CA SER A 101 -16.71 1.69 -13.36
C SER A 101 -16.10 2.73 -14.31
N PRO A 102 -15.60 3.86 -13.84
CA PRO A 102 -14.89 4.82 -14.70
C PRO A 102 -13.79 4.14 -15.55
N LEU A 103 -13.23 3.03 -15.06
CA LEU A 103 -12.19 2.25 -15.73
C LEU A 103 -12.70 1.32 -16.84
N ASP A 104 -14.03 1.20 -17.04
CA ASP A 104 -14.62 0.35 -18.09
C ASP A 104 -14.74 1.10 -19.43
N ASN A 105 -14.91 2.42 -19.39
CA ASN A 105 -15.10 3.27 -20.57
C ASN A 105 -13.94 4.25 -20.78
N GLU A 106 -13.22 4.62 -19.72
CA GLU A 106 -12.17 5.63 -19.78
C GLU A 106 -10.82 5.03 -19.41
N THR A 107 -9.87 5.09 -20.35
CA THR A 107 -8.46 4.86 -20.03
C THR A 107 -7.89 5.99 -19.20
N ASN A 108 -8.46 7.20 -19.24
CA ASN A 108 -7.98 8.34 -18.48
C ASN A 108 -8.98 8.77 -17.42
N LEU A 109 -8.52 8.90 -16.19
CA LEU A 109 -9.32 9.41 -15.08
C LEU A 109 -8.79 10.78 -14.67
N CYS A 110 -9.68 11.77 -14.60
CA CYS A 110 -9.34 13.14 -14.22
C CYS A 110 -10.07 13.54 -12.92
N CYS A 111 -9.39 14.34 -12.10
CA CYS A 111 -9.91 14.93 -10.88
C CYS A 111 -10.08 16.43 -11.03
N ILE A 112 -11.05 17.00 -10.33
CA ILE A 112 -11.22 18.46 -10.21
C ILE A 112 -9.98 19.08 -9.54
N ALA A 113 -9.33 18.34 -8.64
CA ALA A 113 -8.06 18.72 -8.02
C ALA A 113 -6.84 18.74 -8.97
N GLY A 114 -7.02 18.53 -10.29
CA GLY A 114 -5.97 18.64 -11.30
C GLY A 114 -5.15 17.36 -11.53
N GLY A 115 -5.42 16.28 -10.79
CA GLY A 115 -4.82 14.96 -11.04
C GLY A 115 -5.39 14.30 -12.28
N SER A 116 -4.54 13.69 -13.11
CA SER A 116 -4.94 12.86 -14.24
C SER A 116 -4.09 11.59 -14.31
N ALA A 117 -4.71 10.46 -14.62
CA ALA A 117 -4.04 9.18 -14.71
C ALA A 117 -4.56 8.32 -15.87
N ASP A 118 -3.63 7.83 -16.69
CA ASP A 118 -3.88 6.85 -17.74
C ASP A 118 -3.72 5.41 -17.24
N PHE A 119 -4.79 4.63 -17.31
CA PHE A 119 -4.94 3.23 -16.96
C PHE A 119 -4.70 2.28 -18.13
N GLY A 120 -4.52 2.77 -19.36
CA GLY A 120 -4.24 1.94 -20.54
C GLY A 120 -3.02 1.02 -20.35
N ALA A 121 -2.00 1.47 -19.62
CA ALA A 121 -0.80 0.69 -19.31
C ALA A 121 -0.95 -0.27 -18.11
N VAL A 122 -2.10 -0.31 -17.43
CA VAL A 122 -2.32 -1.16 -16.24
C VAL A 122 -2.84 -2.54 -16.67
N ALA A 123 -1.93 -3.42 -17.04
CA ALA A 123 -2.27 -4.77 -17.52
C ALA A 123 -3.08 -5.60 -16.50
N ARG A 124 -2.90 -5.35 -15.19
CA ARG A 124 -3.56 -6.10 -14.10
C ARG A 124 -4.82 -5.42 -13.57
N ILE A 125 -5.46 -4.53 -14.33
CA ILE A 125 -6.66 -3.80 -13.88
C ILE A 125 -7.82 -4.72 -13.51
N LYS A 126 -7.96 -5.87 -14.20
CA LYS A 126 -8.97 -6.90 -13.88
C LYS A 126 -8.80 -7.45 -12.46
N VAL A 127 -7.58 -7.83 -12.11
CA VAL A 127 -7.24 -8.36 -10.77
C VAL A 127 -7.48 -7.29 -9.70
N TRP A 128 -7.23 -6.03 -10.02
CA TRP A 128 -7.52 -4.94 -9.10
C TRP A 128 -9.03 -4.72 -8.89
N ARG A 129 -9.86 -4.88 -9.93
CA ARG A 129 -11.32 -4.85 -9.77
C ARG A 129 -11.83 -6.02 -8.96
N GLU A 130 -11.27 -7.22 -9.14
CA GLU A 130 -11.59 -8.39 -8.31
C GLU A 130 -11.25 -8.13 -6.83
N LEU A 131 -10.10 -7.49 -6.56
CA LEU A 131 -9.74 -7.05 -5.21
C LEU A 131 -10.78 -6.08 -4.62
N CYS A 132 -11.29 -5.14 -5.42
CA CYS A 132 -12.36 -4.23 -5.00
C CYS A 132 -13.68 -4.96 -4.75
N THR A 133 -14.07 -5.88 -5.64
CA THR A 133 -15.27 -6.74 -5.46
C THR A 133 -15.18 -7.53 -4.15
N GLU A 134 -14.05 -8.17 -3.90
CA GLU A 134 -13.84 -8.96 -2.69
C GLU A 134 -13.80 -8.08 -1.44
N GLY A 135 -13.14 -6.92 -1.51
CA GLY A 135 -13.12 -5.92 -0.44
C GLY A 135 -14.53 -5.45 -0.07
N PHE A 136 -15.32 -5.05 -1.08
CA PHE A 136 -16.71 -4.64 -0.87
C PHE A 136 -17.54 -5.76 -0.25
N ARG A 137 -17.44 -6.99 -0.77
CA ARG A 137 -18.17 -8.15 -0.26
C ARG A 137 -17.85 -8.43 1.20
N ARG A 138 -16.56 -8.41 1.59
CA ARG A 138 -16.12 -8.65 2.97
C ARG A 138 -16.62 -7.57 3.92
N LEU A 139 -16.45 -6.30 3.55
CA LEU A 139 -16.90 -5.18 4.38
C LEU A 139 -18.42 -5.15 4.53
N SER A 140 -19.14 -5.37 3.43
CA SER A 140 -20.60 -5.46 3.45
C SER A 140 -21.08 -6.57 4.37
N LYS A 141 -20.48 -7.77 4.29
CA LYS A 141 -20.82 -8.88 5.20
C LYS A 141 -20.57 -8.52 6.66
N LEU A 142 -19.46 -7.83 6.94
CA LEU A 142 -19.10 -7.44 8.31
C LEU A 142 -20.07 -6.41 8.89
N MET A 143 -20.56 -5.46 8.08
CA MET A 143 -21.57 -4.49 8.50
C MET A 143 -22.92 -5.11 8.83
N HIS A 144 -23.30 -6.20 8.15
CA HIS A 144 -24.55 -6.92 8.41
C HIS A 144 -24.38 -8.02 9.47
N SER A 145 -23.14 -8.24 9.94
CA SER A 145 -22.78 -9.25 10.92
C SER A 145 -22.77 -8.65 12.32
N LYS A 146 -23.33 -9.35 13.31
CA LYS A 146 -23.24 -8.97 14.75
C LYS A 146 -21.89 -9.35 15.39
N THR A 147 -20.86 -9.62 14.60
CA THR A 147 -19.57 -10.11 15.09
C THR A 147 -18.62 -8.96 15.41
N ASP A 148 -17.91 -9.03 16.55
CA ASP A 148 -16.85 -8.09 16.98
C ASP A 148 -15.54 -8.18 16.18
N HIS A 149 -15.57 -8.71 14.96
CA HIS A 149 -14.35 -8.82 14.16
C HIS A 149 -13.91 -7.45 13.63
N SER A 150 -12.62 -7.15 13.79
CA SER A 150 -12.04 -5.93 13.25
C SER A 150 -12.13 -5.92 11.72
N CYS A 151 -12.74 -4.88 11.16
CA CYS A 151 -12.81 -4.58 9.73
C CYS A 151 -11.45 -4.75 9.02
N LEU A 152 -10.36 -4.23 9.62
CA LEU A 152 -9.02 -4.32 9.06
C LEU A 152 -8.47 -5.75 9.02
N SER A 153 -8.80 -6.57 10.02
CA SER A 153 -8.38 -7.97 10.05
C SER A 153 -9.04 -8.83 8.96
N SER A 154 -10.22 -8.41 8.48
CA SER A 154 -10.93 -9.07 7.37
C SER A 154 -10.33 -8.75 6.00
N LEU A 155 -9.71 -7.57 5.87
CA LEU A 155 -9.12 -7.08 4.63
C LEU A 155 -7.63 -7.44 4.52
N LEU A 156 -6.89 -7.36 5.61
CA LEU A 156 -5.42 -7.44 5.60
C LEU A 156 -4.88 -8.77 6.12
N HIS A 157 -3.82 -9.26 5.48
CA HIS A 157 -3.03 -10.38 6.00
C HIS A 157 -2.10 -9.91 7.13
N THR A 158 -2.63 -9.83 8.35
CA THR A 158 -1.92 -9.30 9.54
C THR A 158 -0.61 -10.03 9.85
N LYS A 159 -0.55 -11.35 9.63
CA LYS A 159 0.69 -12.14 9.80
C LYS A 159 1.81 -11.69 8.84
N SER A 160 1.47 -11.37 7.59
CA SER A 160 2.45 -10.86 6.61
C SER A 160 3.01 -9.52 7.07
N LEU A 161 2.12 -8.59 7.45
CA LEU A 161 2.50 -7.26 7.94
C LEU A 161 3.40 -7.35 9.18
N HIS A 162 3.11 -8.26 10.11
CA HIS A 162 3.96 -8.47 11.27
C HIS A 162 5.36 -8.96 10.88
N ASN A 163 5.45 -9.90 9.92
CA ASN A 163 6.73 -10.41 9.43
C ASN A 163 7.53 -9.32 8.69
N GLU A 164 6.87 -8.54 7.83
CA GLU A 164 7.47 -7.39 7.14
C GLU A 164 7.99 -6.36 8.15
N ARG A 165 7.18 -5.97 9.14
CA ARG A 165 7.61 -5.07 10.22
C ARG A 165 8.85 -5.58 10.94
N ARG A 166 8.91 -6.88 11.25
CA ARG A 166 10.08 -7.50 11.91
C ARG A 166 11.32 -7.43 11.03
N LYS A 167 11.20 -7.69 9.72
CA LYS A 167 12.29 -7.55 8.76
C LYS A 167 12.79 -6.11 8.70
N SER A 168 11.88 -5.14 8.54
CA SER A 168 12.23 -3.71 8.48
C SER A 168 12.90 -3.22 9.77
N LEU A 169 12.42 -3.62 10.94
CA LEU A 169 13.06 -3.31 12.22
C LEU A 169 14.46 -3.94 12.34
N ALA A 170 14.66 -5.17 11.85
CA ALA A 170 15.96 -5.81 11.86
C ALA A 170 16.96 -5.07 10.94
N ILE A 171 16.52 -4.62 9.77
CA ILE A 171 17.32 -3.81 8.85
C ILE A 171 17.66 -2.46 9.50
N ALA A 172 16.68 -1.77 10.08
CA ALA A 172 16.89 -0.47 10.74
C ALA A 172 17.91 -0.58 11.89
N ARG A 173 17.81 -1.62 12.73
CA ARG A 173 18.80 -1.89 13.79
C ARG A 173 20.19 -2.15 13.24
N THR A 174 20.29 -2.94 12.18
CA THR A 174 21.58 -3.22 11.52
C THR A 174 22.21 -1.93 10.98
N PHE A 175 21.38 -1.05 10.41
CA PHE A 175 21.82 0.24 9.91
C PHE A 175 22.25 1.20 11.02
N GLN A 176 21.52 1.26 12.14
CA GLN A 176 21.92 2.04 13.30
C GLN A 176 23.26 1.55 13.89
N GLN A 177 23.45 0.23 13.96
CA GLN A 177 24.74 -0.35 14.37
C GLN A 177 25.86 0.07 13.42
N PHE A 178 25.62 0.02 12.12
CA PHE A 178 26.58 0.47 11.12
C PHE A 178 26.93 1.95 11.29
N ILE A 179 25.95 2.83 11.44
CA ILE A 179 26.18 4.26 11.70
C ILE A 179 27.04 4.46 12.97
N SER A 180 26.73 3.73 14.04
CA SER A 180 27.51 3.79 15.28
C SER A 180 28.95 3.32 15.06
N SER A 181 29.17 2.27 14.28
CA SER A 181 30.49 1.77 13.92
C SER A 181 31.26 2.77 13.04
N CYS A 182 30.60 3.45 12.10
CA CYS A 182 31.23 4.52 11.30
C CYS A 182 31.69 5.69 12.17
N ARG A 183 30.93 6.07 13.19
CA ARG A 183 31.35 7.10 14.16
C ARG A 183 32.60 6.70 14.94
N GLN A 184 32.90 5.41 15.02
CA GLN A 184 34.11 4.86 15.63
C GLN A 184 35.23 4.58 14.61
N GLY A 185 35.09 5.06 13.37
CA GLY A 185 36.09 4.87 12.31
C GLY A 185 36.06 3.50 11.64
N ILE A 186 35.06 2.66 11.92
CA ILE A 186 34.96 1.32 11.33
C ILE A 186 34.36 1.42 9.92
N SER A 187 35.08 0.84 8.95
CA SER A 187 34.63 0.77 7.55
C SER A 187 33.54 -0.30 7.34
N PHE A 188 32.72 -0.16 6.31
CA PHE A 188 31.67 -1.13 5.98
C PHE A 188 32.18 -2.58 5.78
N PRO A 189 33.33 -2.83 5.13
CA PRO A 189 33.90 -4.19 5.03
C PRO A 189 34.23 -4.80 6.40
N GLN A 190 34.80 -4.02 7.32
CA GLN A 190 35.11 -4.45 8.69
C GLN A 190 33.83 -4.78 9.47
N PHE A 191 32.81 -3.90 9.40
CA PHE A 191 31.51 -4.13 10.02
C PHE A 191 30.85 -5.44 9.53
N LYS A 192 30.91 -5.73 8.22
CA LYS A 192 30.41 -7.01 7.67
C LYS A 192 31.15 -8.22 8.21
N MET A 193 32.47 -8.12 8.43
CA MET A 193 33.25 -9.21 9.00
C MET A 193 32.88 -9.47 10.47
N GLU A 194 32.70 -8.42 11.27
CA GLU A 194 32.27 -8.52 12.67
C GLU A 194 30.88 -9.16 12.80
N GLN A 195 29.93 -8.73 11.97
CA GLN A 195 28.59 -9.32 11.90
C GLN A 195 28.64 -10.82 11.56
N LYS A 196 29.50 -11.22 10.61
CA LYS A 196 29.69 -12.65 10.27
C LYS A 196 30.30 -13.44 11.44
N ARG A 197 31.29 -12.88 12.14
CA ARG A 197 31.91 -13.50 13.32
C ARG A 197 30.89 -13.68 14.46
N ALA A 198 30.12 -12.64 14.78
CA ALA A 198 29.07 -12.68 15.80
C ALA A 198 27.99 -13.75 15.50
N LYS A 199 27.52 -13.84 14.24
CA LYS A 199 26.57 -14.88 13.82
C LYS A 199 27.13 -16.30 13.96
N ARG A 200 28.41 -16.51 13.63
CA ARG A 200 29.08 -17.81 13.80
C ARG A 200 29.20 -18.19 15.28
N ALA A 201 29.53 -17.24 16.15
CA ALA A 201 29.60 -17.45 17.59
C ALA A 201 28.23 -17.82 18.19
N GLN A 202 27.16 -17.09 17.83
CA GLN A 202 25.79 -17.41 18.27
C GLN A 202 25.32 -18.80 17.80
N LYS A 203 25.66 -19.19 16.56
CA LYS A 203 25.31 -20.52 16.03
C LYS A 203 26.03 -21.65 16.78
N LYS A 204 27.29 -21.44 17.19
CA LYS A 204 28.05 -22.39 18.03
C LYS A 204 27.44 -22.51 19.43
N SER A 205 27.09 -21.39 20.07
CA SER A 205 26.45 -21.36 21.40
C SER A 205 25.10 -22.08 21.42
N LYS A 206 24.26 -21.91 20.39
CA LYS A 206 22.98 -22.62 20.28
C LYS A 206 23.12 -24.13 20.08
N ARG A 207 24.13 -24.59 19.33
CA ARG A 207 24.40 -26.03 19.15
C ARG A 207 24.92 -26.70 20.43
N GLY A 208 25.74 -26.00 21.21
CA GLY A 208 26.23 -26.53 22.50
C GLY A 208 25.14 -26.69 23.57
N ARG A 209 24.03 -25.94 23.46
CA ARG A 209 22.86 -26.07 24.34
C ARG A 209 21.85 -27.15 23.91
N LEU A 210 21.90 -27.63 22.66
CA LEU A 210 21.03 -28.73 22.20
C LEU A 210 21.62 -30.13 22.49
N ASN A 211 22.92 -30.19 22.80
CA ASN A 211 23.64 -31.44 23.10
C ASN A 211 23.85 -31.65 24.62
N ARG A 212 23.11 -30.92 25.45
CA ARG A 212 23.00 -31.10 26.91
C ARG A 212 21.53 -31.27 27.24
#